data_AF-A0A933STT8-F1
#
_entry.id   AF-A0A933STT8-F1
#
_cell.length_a   1.000
_cell.length_b   1.000
_cell.length_c   1.000
_cell.angle_alpha   90.00
_cell.angle_beta   90.00
_cell.angle_gamma   90.00
#
_symmetry.space_group_name_H-M   'P 1'
#
loop_
_entity.id
_entity.type
_entity.pdbx_description
1 polymer ?
#
loop_
_entity_poly.entity_id
_entity_poly.type
_entity_poly.pdbx_seq_one_letter_code
_entity_poly.pdbx_strand_id
1 'polypeptide(L)'
;MIADILKYFSSRLALSYILFGCAAFGIMYSGEGRNYPQYFLYILFLFCFAASSVILSRLGKWRFNALMVDAQECDITRFFKKGEILFEKLLVLTNSFHFLPHTAWRLRERVFREYSRFLLALDVNSEKALLVHKKALTSGWDDPQLKSKLVSCFMEKNNLEREEVELGLKLIPNGGDTGFIDLLAENCLTKNFMDYDAQEVYRQAIETQSKHVPKILDQILPGVLNAKRKDPFALMLYFNAVERKHKLAEKSRDVLMNLAQPYLLDKDLEGWERRLVDFYRAAAGVSEPAAAPKKSNAKGLADLFPEIISRKKGKSFKKEPGELQKKQGLEWRAWLPDTTFLYITAGVLLVAVLGYQSYKSYKEKPSRLEQVQETPAPAQTETEIESKPAESRKYVPFQSTLPFTIQVGAYNSMEKAEDIMSKLRKGCNAAVYWLPARIGGKVWYRVRVGEFPDQESARLFAKELEDKGLVGKDYYLTNFQEGFILGEGGKEP
;
A
#
# COMPACT_ATOMS: atom_id res chain seq x y z
N MET A 1 -16.74 -7.13 1.92
CA MET A 1 -17.39 -6.17 0.99
C MET A 1 -18.79 -5.77 1.44
N ILE A 2 -19.78 -6.67 1.52
CA ILE A 2 -21.16 -6.30 1.94
C ILE A 2 -21.18 -5.74 3.37
N ALA A 3 -20.48 -6.37 4.31
CA ALA A 3 -20.37 -5.87 5.68
C ALA A 3 -19.72 -4.47 5.77
N ASP A 4 -18.75 -4.18 4.92
CA ASP A 4 -18.04 -2.89 4.90
C ASP A 4 -18.92 -1.80 4.30
N ILE A 5 -19.69 -2.13 3.25
CA ILE A 5 -20.73 -1.27 2.69
C ILE A 5 -21.77 -0.94 3.76
N LEU A 6 -22.24 -1.95 4.50
CA LEU A 6 -23.25 -1.77 5.53
C LEU A 6 -22.75 -0.86 6.67
N LYS A 7 -21.52 -1.08 7.16
CA LYS A 7 -20.87 -0.22 8.17
C LYS A 7 -20.70 1.23 7.68
N TYR A 8 -20.35 1.38 6.40
CA TYR A 8 -20.20 2.69 5.77
C TYR A 8 -21.53 3.47 5.72
N PHE A 9 -22.62 2.81 5.31
CA PHE A 9 -23.94 3.44 5.24
C PHE A 9 -24.55 3.66 6.63
N SER A 10 -24.42 2.71 7.56
CA SER A 10 -25.01 2.81 8.90
C SER A 10 -24.45 4.01 9.68
N SER A 11 -23.13 4.23 9.63
CA SER A 11 -22.49 5.39 10.27
C SER A 11 -22.95 6.74 9.71
N ARG A 12 -23.16 6.82 8.39
CA ARG A 12 -23.66 8.04 7.73
C ARG A 12 -25.12 8.29 8.01
N LEU A 13 -25.93 7.23 8.03
CA LEU A 13 -27.33 7.31 8.42
C LEU A 13 -27.45 7.79 9.86
N ALA A 14 -26.71 7.19 10.80
CA ALA A 14 -26.72 7.60 12.21
C ALA A 14 -26.38 9.09 12.37
N LEU A 15 -25.30 9.56 11.75
CA LEU A 15 -24.92 10.98 11.81
C LEU A 15 -25.94 11.88 11.11
N SER A 16 -26.54 11.43 9.99
CA SER A 16 -27.57 12.18 9.28
C SER A 16 -28.85 12.33 10.10
N TYR A 17 -29.26 11.32 10.87
CA TYR A 17 -30.41 11.40 11.77
C TYR A 17 -30.17 12.40 12.90
N ILE A 18 -28.96 12.43 13.46
CA ILE A 18 -28.61 13.41 14.49
C ILE A 18 -28.66 14.83 13.91
N LEU A 19 -28.03 15.05 12.75
CA LEU A 19 -28.05 16.37 12.09
C LEU A 19 -29.46 16.80 11.69
N PHE A 20 -30.26 15.87 11.15
CA PHE A 20 -31.64 16.10 10.77
C PHE A 20 -32.49 16.43 11.99
N GLY A 21 -32.36 15.69 13.10
CA GLY A 21 -33.08 15.95 14.35
C GLY A 21 -32.79 17.35 14.89
N CYS A 22 -31.52 17.75 14.95
CA CYS A 22 -31.14 19.09 15.37
C CYS A 22 -31.68 20.18 14.43
N ALA A 23 -31.60 19.97 13.12
CA ALA A 23 -32.08 20.93 12.13
C ALA A 23 -33.62 21.07 12.17
N ALA A 24 -34.33 19.94 12.22
CA ALA A 24 -35.79 19.91 12.32
C ALA A 24 -36.27 20.56 13.62
N PHE A 25 -35.63 20.27 14.75
CA PHE A 25 -35.93 20.91 16.03
C PHE A 25 -35.74 22.42 15.97
N GLY A 26 -34.63 22.90 15.39
CA GLY A 26 -34.38 24.33 15.21
C GLY A 26 -35.42 25.03 14.32
N ILE A 27 -35.89 24.36 13.27
CA ILE A 27 -36.94 24.87 12.38
C ILE A 27 -38.30 24.93 13.09
N MET A 28 -38.64 23.92 13.89
CA MET A 28 -39.88 23.91 14.68
C MET A 28 -39.88 25.00 15.76
N TYR A 29 -38.75 25.19 16.44
CA TYR A 29 -38.63 26.20 17.50
C TYR A 29 -38.70 27.64 16.95
N SER A 30 -38.18 27.89 15.75
CA SER A 30 -38.17 29.22 15.13
C SER A 30 -39.41 29.54 14.30
N GLY A 31 -40.17 28.52 13.89
CA GLY A 31 -41.31 28.66 13.00
C GLY A 31 -42.64 28.57 13.74
N GLU A 32 -43.01 29.61 14.50
CA GLU A 32 -44.39 29.72 15.01
C GLU A 32 -45.39 29.74 13.84
N GLY A 33 -46.19 28.68 13.71
CA GLY A 33 -47.39 28.65 12.86
C GLY A 33 -47.23 28.36 11.37
N ARG A 34 -46.03 28.00 10.87
CA ARG A 34 -45.86 27.62 9.44
C ARG A 34 -46.05 26.12 9.21
N ASN A 35 -47.03 25.77 8.37
CA ASN A 35 -47.17 24.41 7.85
C ASN A 35 -46.12 24.14 6.77
N TYR A 36 -45.06 23.43 7.13
CA TYR A 36 -44.09 22.96 6.15
C TYR A 36 -44.62 21.73 5.42
N PRO A 37 -44.56 21.70 4.08
CA PRO A 37 -44.98 20.55 3.31
C PRO A 37 -44.04 19.36 3.51
N GLN A 38 -44.55 18.13 3.44
CA GLN A 38 -43.78 16.91 3.72
C GLN A 38 -42.51 16.76 2.87
N TYR A 39 -42.54 17.20 1.61
CA TYR A 39 -41.38 17.15 0.72
C TYR A 39 -40.19 17.97 1.23
N PHE A 40 -40.44 19.02 2.01
CA PHE A 40 -39.38 19.83 2.60
C PHE A 40 -38.53 19.02 3.59
N LEU A 41 -39.16 18.17 4.41
CA LEU A 41 -38.45 17.32 5.37
C LEU A 41 -37.59 16.26 4.65
N TYR A 42 -38.08 15.68 3.55
CA TYR A 42 -37.29 14.75 2.75
C TYR A 42 -36.06 15.42 2.11
N ILE A 43 -36.21 16.65 1.59
CA ILE A 43 -35.10 17.42 1.04
C ILE A 43 -34.08 17.76 2.14
N LEU A 44 -34.54 18.18 3.32
CA LEU A 44 -33.68 18.47 4.46
C LEU A 44 -32.89 17.23 4.90
N PHE A 45 -33.55 16.07 4.98
CA PHE A 45 -32.88 14.81 5.32
C PHE A 45 -31.81 14.43 4.28
N LEU A 46 -32.11 14.54 2.98
CA LEU A 46 -31.14 14.30 1.92
C LEU A 46 -29.93 15.24 2.03
N PHE A 47 -30.16 16.52 2.37
CA PHE A 47 -29.08 17.47 2.61
C PHE A 47 -28.23 17.09 3.82
N CYS A 48 -28.84 16.73 4.95
CA CYS A 48 -28.13 16.26 6.14
C CYS A 48 -27.33 14.99 5.87
N PHE A 49 -27.85 14.07 5.05
CA PHE A 49 -27.15 12.87 4.63
C PHE A 49 -25.94 13.18 3.72
N ALA A 50 -26.10 14.11 2.77
CA ALA A 50 -24.99 14.55 1.94
C ALA A 50 -23.89 15.24 2.78
N ALA A 51 -24.28 16.12 3.71
CA ALA A 51 -23.37 16.81 4.61
C ALA A 51 -22.60 15.84 5.52
N SER A 52 -23.28 14.86 6.13
CA SER A 52 -22.64 13.85 6.98
C SER A 52 -21.59 13.04 6.21
N SER A 53 -21.90 12.68 4.96
CA SER A 53 -20.99 11.95 4.09
C SER A 53 -19.74 12.76 3.72
N VAL A 54 -19.90 14.05 3.42
CA VAL A 54 -18.78 14.96 3.11
C VAL A 54 -17.88 15.14 4.34
N ILE A 55 -18.47 15.40 5.52
CA ILE A 55 -17.72 15.63 6.77
C ILE A 55 -16.88 14.39 7.11
N LEU A 56 -17.48 13.20 7.15
CA LEU A 56 -16.77 11.97 7.49
C LEU A 56 -15.67 11.63 6.46
N SER A 57 -15.93 11.85 5.18
CA SER A 57 -14.96 11.60 4.12
C SER A 57 -13.78 12.59 4.17
N ARG A 58 -14.04 13.86 4.51
CA ARG A 58 -12.99 14.89 4.70
C ARG A 58 -12.15 14.58 5.93
N LEU A 59 -12.79 14.23 7.05
CA LEU A 59 -12.10 13.87 8.28
C LEU A 59 -11.20 12.64 8.09
N GLY A 60 -11.71 11.60 7.41
CA GLY A 60 -10.93 10.41 7.07
C GLY A 60 -9.71 10.75 6.23
N LYS A 61 -9.88 11.50 5.13
CA LYS A 61 -8.78 11.92 4.26
C LYS A 61 -7.73 12.75 5.00
N TRP A 62 -8.17 13.69 5.85
CA TRP A 62 -7.26 14.51 6.65
C TRP A 62 -6.41 13.66 7.59
N ARG A 63 -7.03 12.75 8.36
CA ARG A 63 -6.30 11.84 9.27
C ARG A 63 -5.37 10.90 8.52
N PHE A 64 -5.81 10.37 7.38
CA PHE A 64 -4.99 9.50 6.54
C PHE A 64 -3.77 10.24 6.01
N ASN A 65 -3.94 11.44 5.45
CA ASN A 65 -2.83 12.21 4.91
C ASN A 65 -1.82 12.61 6.01
N ALA A 66 -2.30 13.00 7.19
CA ALA A 66 -1.43 13.31 8.32
C ALA A 66 -0.58 12.09 8.72
N LEU A 67 -1.21 10.93 8.91
CA LEU A 67 -0.49 9.70 9.26
C LEU A 67 0.44 9.21 8.15
N MET A 68 0.08 9.40 6.88
CA MET A 68 0.94 9.06 5.74
C MET A 68 2.23 9.89 5.75
N VAL A 69 2.12 11.20 5.99
CA VAL A 69 3.30 12.09 6.09
C VAL A 69 4.17 11.67 7.27
N ASP A 70 3.57 11.46 8.45
CA ASP A 70 4.30 11.00 9.64
C ASP A 70 5.02 9.66 9.42
N ALA A 71 4.42 8.75 8.64
CA ALA A 71 5.01 7.46 8.31
C ALA A 71 6.17 7.58 7.30
N GLN A 72 6.04 8.47 6.31
CA GLN A 72 7.05 8.70 5.28
C GLN A 72 8.26 9.49 5.79
N GLU A 73 8.05 10.42 6.71
CA GLU A 73 9.13 11.21 7.35
C GLU A 73 9.85 10.45 8.47
N CYS A 74 9.38 9.25 8.81
CA CYS A 74 9.98 8.48 9.88
C CYS A 74 11.42 8.09 9.49
N ASP A 75 12.39 8.51 10.32
CA ASP A 75 13.79 8.10 10.16
C ASP A 75 13.89 6.57 10.24
N ILE A 76 14.23 6.00 9.09
CA ILE A 76 14.31 4.57 8.83
C ILE A 76 15.35 3.93 9.75
N THR A 77 16.44 4.63 10.06
CA THR A 77 17.57 4.08 10.83
C THR A 77 17.31 4.05 12.33
N ARG A 78 16.64 5.07 12.86
CA ARG A 78 16.50 5.28 14.30
C ARG A 78 15.18 4.77 14.88
N PHE A 79 14.11 4.77 14.08
CA PHE A 79 12.75 4.50 14.58
C PHE A 79 11.94 3.54 13.69
N PHE A 80 12.57 2.49 13.14
CA PHE A 80 11.89 1.58 12.20
C PHE A 80 10.58 0.97 12.75
N LYS A 81 10.57 0.53 14.02
CA LYS A 81 9.35 0.00 14.69
C LYS A 81 8.21 1.01 14.72
N LYS A 82 8.54 2.31 14.86
CA LYS A 82 7.54 3.38 14.85
C LYS A 82 6.92 3.51 13.46
N GLY A 83 7.73 3.43 12.41
CA GLY A 83 7.27 3.40 11.02
C GLY A 83 6.30 2.25 10.75
N GLU A 84 6.65 1.04 11.16
CA GLU A 84 5.76 -0.14 11.03
C GLU A 84 4.41 0.08 11.72
N ILE A 85 4.41 0.55 12.97
CA ILE A 85 3.18 0.84 13.72
C ILE A 85 2.32 1.89 13.01
N LEU A 86 2.94 2.91 12.39
CA LEU A 86 2.22 3.93 11.64
C LEU A 86 1.59 3.36 10.36
N PHE A 87 2.32 2.54 9.61
CA PHE A 87 1.77 1.85 8.43
C PHE A 87 0.66 0.86 8.79
N GLU A 88 0.79 0.12 9.89
CA GLU A 88 -0.28 -0.75 10.40
C GLU A 88 -1.53 0.07 10.77
N LYS A 89 -1.36 1.19 11.47
CA LYS A 89 -2.48 2.12 11.77
C LYS A 89 -3.14 2.65 10.50
N LEU A 90 -2.36 2.94 9.45
CA LEU A 90 -2.88 3.37 8.15
C LEU A 90 -3.72 2.26 7.49
N LEU A 91 -3.25 1.02 7.49
CA LEU A 91 -4.00 -0.12 6.97
C LEU A 91 -5.33 -0.31 7.73
N VAL A 92 -5.31 -0.25 9.07
CA VAL A 92 -6.53 -0.30 9.89
C VAL A 92 -7.46 0.86 9.57
N LEU A 93 -6.93 2.07 9.38
CA LEU A 93 -7.72 3.26 9.04
C LEU A 93 -8.41 3.10 7.68
N THR A 94 -7.78 2.45 6.70
CA THR A 94 -8.44 2.18 5.40
C THR A 94 -9.65 1.26 5.53
N ASN A 95 -9.74 0.44 6.57
CA ASN A 95 -10.90 -0.42 6.86
C ASN A 95 -12.01 0.30 7.65
N SER A 96 -11.80 1.55 8.02
CA SER A 96 -12.75 2.30 8.83
C SER A 96 -13.93 2.84 8.00
N PHE A 97 -15.03 3.16 8.69
CA PHE A 97 -16.28 3.67 8.10
C PHE A 97 -16.15 5.04 7.39
N HIS A 98 -15.01 5.72 7.53
CA HIS A 98 -14.79 7.03 6.93
C HIS A 98 -14.73 7.00 5.40
N PHE A 99 -14.28 5.89 4.80
CA PHE A 99 -14.04 5.79 3.36
C PHE A 99 -15.06 4.90 2.64
N LEU A 100 -15.43 5.28 1.43
CA LEU A 100 -16.19 4.39 0.54
C LEU A 100 -15.35 3.14 0.26
N PRO A 101 -15.94 1.94 0.17
CA PRO A 101 -15.19 0.70 -0.06
C PRO A 101 -14.23 0.77 -1.25
N HIS A 102 -14.66 1.38 -2.36
CA HIS A 102 -13.79 1.57 -3.52
C HIS A 102 -12.66 2.58 -3.27
N THR A 103 -12.90 3.65 -2.50
CA THR A 103 -11.83 4.60 -2.12
C THR A 103 -10.88 4.01 -1.08
N ALA A 104 -11.40 3.21 -0.14
CA ALA A 104 -10.63 2.48 0.87
C ALA A 104 -9.65 1.53 0.19
N TRP A 105 -10.11 0.77 -0.80
CA TRP A 105 -9.28 -0.12 -1.60
C TRP A 105 -8.11 0.62 -2.25
N ARG A 106 -8.38 1.72 -2.99
CA ARG A 106 -7.32 2.53 -3.61
C ARG A 106 -6.32 3.11 -2.60
N LEU A 107 -6.80 3.59 -1.46
CA LEU A 107 -5.93 4.11 -0.41
C LEU A 107 -5.07 2.99 0.19
N ARG A 108 -5.63 1.80 0.37
CA ARG A 108 -4.91 0.65 0.91
C ARG A 108 -3.78 0.19 -0.03
N GLU A 109 -4.02 0.16 -1.33
CA GLU A 109 -2.98 -0.11 -2.34
C GLU A 109 -1.83 0.89 -2.24
N ARG A 110 -2.16 2.18 -2.06
CA ARG A 110 -1.13 3.22 -1.82
C ARG A 110 -0.36 2.94 -0.53
N VAL A 111 -1.02 2.55 0.56
CA VAL A 111 -0.34 2.20 1.82
C VAL A 111 0.58 1.00 1.63
N PHE A 112 0.14 -0.07 0.99
CA PHE A 112 0.99 -1.25 0.74
C PHE A 112 2.23 -0.90 -0.10
N ARG A 113 2.08 -0.03 -1.11
CA ARG A 113 3.20 0.47 -1.90
C ARG A 113 4.24 1.19 -1.04
N GLU A 114 3.81 2.19 -0.29
CA GLU A 114 4.75 2.99 0.53
C GLU A 114 5.34 2.16 1.68
N TYR A 115 4.53 1.29 2.29
CA TYR A 115 5.02 0.38 3.33
C TYR A 115 6.06 -0.60 2.77
N SER A 116 5.81 -1.12 1.57
CA SER A 116 6.77 -1.98 0.88
C SER A 116 8.09 -1.25 0.58
N ARG A 117 8.04 0.02 0.13
CA ARG A 117 9.27 0.81 -0.07
C ARG A 117 10.03 1.03 1.22
N PHE A 118 9.31 1.34 2.30
CA PHE A 118 9.90 1.48 3.63
C PHE A 118 10.62 0.20 4.08
N LEU A 119 9.99 -0.96 3.87
CA LEU A 119 10.59 -2.25 4.21
C LEU A 119 11.78 -2.64 3.32
N LEU A 120 11.73 -2.30 2.02
CA LEU A 120 12.86 -2.49 1.12
C LEU A 120 14.08 -1.66 1.56
N ALA A 121 13.86 -0.42 2.01
CA ALA A 121 14.94 0.44 2.50
C ALA A 121 15.58 -0.09 3.80
N LEU A 122 14.83 -0.86 4.59
CA LEU A 122 15.35 -1.53 5.80
C LEU A 122 16.03 -2.87 5.51
N ASP A 123 15.87 -3.40 4.30
CA ASP A 123 16.32 -4.73 3.89
C ASP A 123 15.84 -5.90 4.79
N VAL A 124 14.69 -5.72 5.46
CA VAL A 124 14.19 -6.70 6.44
C VAL A 124 13.50 -7.89 5.77
N ASN A 125 14.07 -9.08 5.94
CA ASN A 125 13.46 -10.36 5.57
C ASN A 125 12.56 -10.88 6.71
N SER A 126 11.33 -10.41 6.78
CA SER A 126 10.31 -10.97 7.68
C SER A 126 9.12 -11.52 6.91
N GLU A 127 8.42 -12.50 7.50
CA GLU A 127 7.18 -13.04 6.91
C GLU A 127 6.13 -11.93 6.66
N LYS A 128 6.06 -10.96 7.58
CA LYS A 128 5.23 -9.76 7.43
C LYS A 128 5.67 -8.92 6.23
N ALA A 129 6.98 -8.70 6.08
CA ALA A 129 7.50 -7.93 4.95
C ALA A 129 7.20 -8.62 3.62
N LEU A 130 7.38 -9.94 3.56
CA LEU A 130 7.02 -10.75 2.40
C LEU A 130 5.53 -10.61 2.06
N LEU A 131 4.63 -10.65 3.06
CA LEU A 131 3.20 -10.43 2.84
C LEU A 131 2.92 -9.03 2.25
N VAL A 132 3.55 -7.98 2.80
CA VAL A 132 3.39 -6.61 2.30
C VAL A 132 3.90 -6.47 0.87
N HIS A 133 5.07 -7.06 0.56
CA HIS A 133 5.66 -7.09 -0.79
C HIS A 133 4.73 -7.76 -1.80
N LYS A 134 4.16 -8.92 -1.46
CA LYS A 134 3.16 -9.61 -2.31
C LYS A 134 1.91 -8.76 -2.55
N LYS A 135 1.39 -8.10 -1.50
CA LYS A 135 0.22 -7.21 -1.62
C LYS A 135 0.53 -5.97 -2.44
N ALA A 136 1.75 -5.45 -2.37
CA ALA A 136 2.18 -4.32 -3.19
C ALA A 136 2.30 -4.70 -4.67
N LEU A 137 2.89 -5.86 -5.00
CA LEU A 137 2.97 -6.35 -6.38
C LEU A 137 1.59 -6.59 -7.00
N THR A 138 0.68 -7.23 -6.25
CA THR A 138 -0.70 -7.48 -6.71
C THR A 138 -1.52 -6.20 -6.92
N SER A 139 -1.16 -5.09 -6.25
CA SER A 139 -1.75 -3.76 -6.49
C SER A 139 -1.27 -3.08 -7.79
N GLY A 140 -0.47 -3.78 -8.60
CA GLY A 140 0.09 -3.26 -9.85
C GLY A 140 1.29 -2.34 -9.65
N TRP A 141 1.94 -2.37 -8.47
CA TRP A 141 3.23 -1.70 -8.30
C TRP A 141 4.34 -2.57 -8.87
N ASP A 142 4.86 -2.16 -10.02
CA ASP A 142 5.96 -2.81 -10.71
C ASP A 142 7.27 -2.04 -10.43
N ASP A 143 8.05 -2.54 -9.48
CA ASP A 143 9.37 -2.01 -9.13
C ASP A 143 10.44 -3.11 -9.24
N PRO A 144 11.52 -2.91 -10.03
CA PRO A 144 12.58 -3.89 -10.18
C PRO A 144 13.21 -4.34 -8.86
N GLN A 145 13.38 -3.42 -7.90
CA GLN A 145 13.96 -3.75 -6.58
C GLN A 145 13.04 -4.65 -5.75
N LEU A 146 11.72 -4.40 -5.81
CA LEU A 146 10.74 -5.29 -5.20
C LEU A 146 10.77 -6.67 -5.84
N LYS A 147 10.82 -6.73 -7.17
CA LYS A 147 10.85 -8.00 -7.91
C LYS A 147 12.07 -8.83 -7.55
N SER A 148 13.26 -8.23 -7.56
CA SER A 148 14.49 -8.94 -7.18
C SER A 148 14.45 -9.43 -5.73
N LYS A 149 13.96 -8.59 -4.80
CA LYS A 149 13.80 -8.99 -3.39
C LYS A 149 12.80 -10.13 -3.20
N LEU A 150 11.69 -10.12 -3.92
CA LEU A 150 10.71 -11.21 -3.88
C LEU A 150 11.28 -12.51 -4.43
N VAL A 151 12.04 -12.45 -5.53
CA VAL A 151 12.74 -13.63 -6.08
C VAL A 151 13.72 -14.19 -5.04
N SER A 152 14.55 -13.36 -4.40
CA SER A 152 15.47 -13.84 -3.37
C SER A 152 14.75 -14.48 -2.19
N CYS A 153 13.67 -13.87 -1.69
CA CYS A 153 12.89 -14.44 -0.59
C CYS A 153 12.22 -15.78 -0.97
N PHE A 154 11.74 -15.90 -2.21
CA PHE A 154 11.17 -17.16 -2.69
C PHE A 154 12.21 -18.27 -2.85
N MET A 155 13.40 -17.92 -3.36
CA MET A 155 14.53 -18.84 -3.44
C MET A 155 14.98 -19.33 -2.06
N GLU A 156 15.01 -18.45 -1.05
CA GLU A 156 15.33 -18.81 0.35
C GLU A 156 14.26 -19.72 0.98
N LYS A 157 12.97 -19.41 0.76
CA LYS A 157 11.85 -20.18 1.33
C LYS A 157 11.83 -21.62 0.83
N ASN A 158 12.17 -21.84 -0.45
CA ASN A 158 12.17 -23.10 -1.19
C ASN A 158 10.82 -23.83 -1.32
N ASN A 159 9.96 -23.81 -0.29
CA ASN A 159 8.61 -24.37 -0.31
C ASN A 159 7.57 -23.27 -0.60
N LEU A 160 7.16 -23.16 -1.86
CA LEU A 160 6.25 -22.13 -2.35
C LEU A 160 4.80 -22.60 -2.34
N GLU A 161 3.90 -21.78 -1.81
CA GLU A 161 2.46 -21.94 -1.88
C GLU A 161 1.93 -21.68 -3.30
N ARG A 162 0.71 -22.13 -3.58
CA ARG A 162 0.09 -21.96 -4.91
C ARG A 162 0.02 -20.50 -5.34
N GLU A 163 -0.37 -19.60 -4.43
CA GLU A 163 -0.40 -18.16 -4.69
C GLU A 163 1.01 -17.59 -4.97
N GLU A 164 2.05 -18.14 -4.34
CA GLU A 164 3.43 -17.69 -4.55
C GLU A 164 3.98 -18.15 -5.90
N VAL A 165 3.61 -19.34 -6.36
CA VAL A 165 3.95 -19.83 -7.71
C VAL A 165 3.31 -18.94 -8.78
N GLU A 166 2.02 -18.60 -8.62
CA GLU A 166 1.31 -17.70 -9.54
C GLU A 166 1.96 -16.30 -9.57
N LEU A 167 2.37 -15.79 -8.40
CA LEU A 167 3.11 -14.54 -8.32
C LEU A 167 4.51 -14.66 -8.94
N GLY A 168 5.19 -15.79 -8.75
CA GLY A 168 6.49 -16.08 -9.34
C GLY A 168 6.49 -15.99 -10.86
N LEU A 169 5.44 -16.51 -11.51
CA LEU A 169 5.23 -16.35 -12.96
C LEU A 169 5.11 -14.88 -13.39
N LYS A 170 4.44 -14.04 -12.59
CA LYS A 170 4.32 -12.60 -12.87
C LYS A 170 5.65 -11.85 -12.66
N LEU A 171 6.56 -12.39 -11.85
CA LEU A 171 7.88 -11.83 -11.61
C LEU A 171 8.85 -12.08 -12.77
N ILE A 172 8.68 -13.18 -13.51
CA ILE A 172 9.51 -13.53 -14.67
C ILE A 172 8.70 -13.40 -15.97
N PRO A 173 8.69 -12.22 -16.61
CA PRO A 173 8.24 -12.14 -17.99
C PRO A 173 9.31 -12.74 -18.91
N ASN A 174 9.08 -13.96 -19.39
CA ASN A 174 9.76 -14.65 -20.49
C ASN A 174 11.30 -14.76 -20.37
N GLY A 175 11.78 -15.90 -19.86
CA GLY A 175 13.21 -16.26 -19.91
C GLY A 175 14.09 -15.64 -18.82
N GLY A 176 13.58 -15.58 -17.58
CA GLY A 176 14.34 -15.11 -16.41
C GLY A 176 15.34 -16.13 -15.87
N ASP A 177 15.78 -15.91 -14.63
CA ASP A 177 16.80 -16.72 -13.97
C ASP A 177 16.42 -18.20 -13.97
N THR A 178 17.27 -19.02 -14.63
CA THR A 178 17.08 -20.47 -14.73
C THR A 178 16.95 -21.14 -13.37
N GLY A 179 17.66 -20.63 -12.36
CA GLY A 179 17.56 -21.11 -10.98
C GLY A 179 16.19 -20.89 -10.34
N PHE A 180 15.51 -19.78 -10.64
CA PHE A 180 14.18 -19.51 -10.11
C PHE A 180 13.10 -20.28 -10.86
N ILE A 181 13.26 -20.48 -12.17
CA ILE A 181 12.39 -21.38 -12.96
C ILE A 181 12.51 -22.82 -12.45
N ASP A 182 13.71 -23.29 -12.16
CA ASP A 182 13.94 -24.62 -11.55
C ASP A 182 13.18 -24.76 -10.23
N LEU A 183 13.26 -23.75 -9.36
CA LEU A 183 12.56 -23.71 -8.07
C LEU A 183 11.04 -23.80 -8.25
N LEU A 184 10.47 -23.01 -9.17
CA LEU A 184 9.04 -23.03 -9.47
C LEU A 184 8.61 -24.39 -10.02
N ALA A 185 9.39 -24.97 -10.95
CA ALA A 185 9.11 -26.27 -11.53
C ALA A 185 9.17 -27.38 -10.48
N GLU A 186 10.17 -27.38 -9.60
CA GLU A 186 10.31 -28.35 -8.51
C GLU A 186 9.11 -28.29 -7.54
N ASN A 187 8.66 -27.09 -7.17
CA ASN A 187 7.49 -26.92 -6.31
C ASN A 187 6.20 -27.42 -6.99
N CYS A 188 6.02 -27.13 -8.29
CA CYS A 188 4.87 -27.61 -9.04
C CYS A 188 4.86 -29.14 -9.14
N LEU A 189 6.01 -29.78 -9.42
CA LEU A 189 6.14 -31.24 -9.50
C LEU A 189 5.90 -31.91 -8.15
N THR A 190 6.45 -31.35 -7.07
CA THR A 190 6.33 -31.91 -5.72
C THR A 190 4.87 -31.88 -5.23
N LYS A 191 4.14 -30.81 -5.57
CA LYS A 191 2.73 -30.62 -5.18
C LYS A 191 1.74 -31.12 -6.23
N ASN A 192 2.23 -31.65 -7.35
CA ASN A 192 1.44 -32.18 -8.47
C ASN A 192 0.41 -31.17 -9.03
N PHE A 193 0.82 -29.90 -9.20
CA PHE A 193 -0.02 -28.88 -9.80
C PHE A 193 -0.10 -29.06 -11.31
N MET A 194 -1.32 -29.17 -11.85
CA MET A 194 -1.58 -29.43 -13.29
C MET A 194 -2.39 -28.31 -13.95
N ASP A 195 -2.58 -27.20 -13.23
CA ASP A 195 -3.36 -26.05 -13.70
C ASP A 195 -2.67 -25.31 -14.85
N TYR A 196 -3.38 -24.34 -15.44
CA TYR A 196 -2.86 -23.51 -16.52
C TYR A 196 -1.56 -22.79 -16.13
N ASP A 197 -1.50 -22.21 -14.92
CA ASP A 197 -0.30 -21.52 -14.43
C ASP A 197 0.89 -22.48 -14.30
N ALA A 198 0.66 -23.70 -13.80
CA ALA A 198 1.71 -24.71 -13.70
C ALA A 198 2.21 -25.16 -15.09
N GLN A 199 1.31 -25.28 -16.08
CA GLN A 199 1.70 -25.55 -17.47
C GLN A 199 2.62 -24.46 -18.03
N GLU A 200 2.39 -23.20 -17.66
CA GLU A 200 3.27 -22.11 -18.07
C GLU A 200 4.65 -22.18 -17.40
N VAL A 201 4.72 -22.57 -16.12
CA VAL A 201 6.01 -22.86 -15.45
C VAL A 201 6.75 -23.99 -16.18
N TYR A 202 6.06 -25.08 -16.50
CA TYR A 202 6.65 -26.22 -17.20
C TYR A 202 7.11 -25.85 -18.61
N ARG A 203 6.34 -25.02 -19.33
CA ARG A 203 6.74 -24.46 -20.62
C ARG A 203 8.07 -23.72 -20.49
N GLN A 204 8.16 -22.76 -19.58
CA GLN A 204 9.39 -21.98 -19.35
C GLN A 204 10.57 -22.87 -18.94
N ALA A 205 10.34 -23.89 -18.11
CA ALA A 205 11.35 -24.85 -17.72
C ALA A 205 11.87 -25.69 -18.92
N ILE A 206 10.99 -26.05 -19.86
CA ILE A 206 11.38 -26.79 -21.06
C ILE A 206 12.16 -25.89 -22.02
N GLU A 207 11.70 -24.66 -22.25
CA GLU A 207 12.36 -23.69 -23.13
C GLU A 207 13.76 -23.30 -22.62
N THR A 208 13.93 -23.19 -21.30
CA THR A 208 15.23 -22.92 -20.67
C THR A 208 16.09 -24.17 -20.46
N GLN A 209 15.63 -25.35 -20.91
CA GLN A 209 16.30 -26.64 -20.74
C GLN A 209 16.67 -26.96 -19.29
N SER A 210 15.75 -26.69 -18.36
CA SER A 210 15.86 -26.99 -16.94
C SER A 210 16.29 -28.44 -16.65
N LYS A 211 16.98 -28.63 -15.52
CA LYS A 211 17.32 -29.96 -14.99
C LYS A 211 16.11 -30.83 -14.68
N HIS A 212 14.92 -30.24 -14.50
CA HIS A 212 13.69 -30.95 -14.14
C HIS A 212 12.89 -31.49 -15.33
N VAL A 213 13.27 -31.17 -16.58
CA VAL A 213 12.57 -31.62 -17.79
C VAL A 213 12.31 -33.14 -17.82
N PRO A 214 13.25 -34.03 -17.47
CA PRO A 214 12.97 -35.48 -17.42
C PRO A 214 11.81 -35.83 -16.47
N LYS A 215 11.79 -35.23 -15.27
CA LYS A 215 10.72 -35.46 -14.28
C LYS A 215 9.37 -34.91 -14.76
N ILE A 216 9.38 -33.75 -15.44
CA ILE A 216 8.19 -33.17 -16.07
C ILE A 216 7.62 -34.16 -17.11
N LEU A 217 8.47 -34.73 -17.96
CA LEU A 217 8.06 -35.72 -18.96
C LEU A 217 7.52 -36.99 -18.29
N ASP A 218 8.17 -37.52 -17.26
CA ASP A 218 7.70 -38.73 -16.56
C ASP A 218 6.29 -38.56 -15.97
N GLN A 219 5.99 -37.39 -15.37
CA GLN A 219 4.72 -37.15 -14.69
C GLN A 219 3.60 -36.69 -15.64
N ILE A 220 3.89 -35.77 -16.57
CA ILE A 220 2.84 -35.06 -17.33
C ILE A 220 2.55 -35.74 -18.68
N LEU A 221 3.58 -36.26 -19.35
CA LEU A 221 3.46 -36.83 -20.70
C LEU A 221 2.42 -37.97 -20.80
N PRO A 222 2.30 -38.90 -19.84
CA PRO A 222 1.29 -39.95 -19.91
C PRO A 222 -0.14 -39.41 -19.97
N GLY A 223 -0.46 -38.40 -19.15
CA GLY A 223 -1.78 -37.76 -19.14
C GLY A 223 -2.08 -37.04 -20.44
N VAL A 224 -1.09 -36.33 -20.99
CA VAL A 224 -1.21 -35.59 -22.26
C VAL A 224 -1.39 -36.55 -23.46
N LEU A 225 -0.67 -37.68 -23.48
CA LEU A 225 -0.83 -38.72 -24.51
C LEU A 225 -2.20 -39.40 -24.43
N ASN A 226 -2.68 -39.74 -23.23
CA ASN A 226 -3.99 -40.35 -23.04
C ASN A 226 -5.12 -39.43 -23.48
N ALA A 227 -5.00 -38.13 -23.21
CA ALA A 227 -5.95 -37.11 -23.64
C ALA A 227 -5.85 -36.76 -25.14
N LYS A 228 -4.82 -37.25 -25.85
CA LYS A 228 -4.51 -36.92 -27.26
C LYS A 228 -4.53 -35.41 -27.52
N ARG A 229 -4.00 -34.65 -26.57
CA ARG A 229 -3.94 -33.18 -26.61
C ARG A 229 -3.11 -32.69 -27.80
N LYS A 230 -3.56 -31.61 -28.45
CA LYS A 230 -2.95 -31.05 -29.67
C LYS A 230 -2.51 -29.60 -29.52
N ASP A 231 -2.58 -29.06 -28.31
CA ASP A 231 -2.20 -27.68 -28.01
C ASP A 231 -0.67 -27.50 -28.08
N PRO A 232 -0.17 -26.25 -28.25
CA PRO A 232 1.26 -25.98 -28.40
C PRO A 232 2.13 -26.53 -27.27
N PHE A 233 1.60 -26.57 -26.04
CA PHE A 233 2.29 -27.15 -24.89
C PHE A 233 2.45 -28.68 -25.02
N ALA A 234 1.39 -29.39 -25.42
CA ALA A 234 1.43 -30.82 -25.67
C ALA A 234 2.45 -31.19 -26.76
N LEU A 235 2.48 -30.43 -27.86
CA LEU A 235 3.44 -30.62 -28.93
C LEU A 235 4.88 -30.42 -28.44
N MET A 236 5.13 -29.38 -27.64
CA MET A 236 6.44 -29.13 -27.03
C MET A 236 6.92 -30.33 -26.18
N LEU A 237 6.02 -30.94 -25.41
CA LEU A 237 6.31 -32.15 -24.64
C LEU A 237 6.62 -33.35 -25.55
N TYR A 238 5.85 -33.55 -26.63
CA TYR A 238 6.10 -34.63 -27.58
C TYR A 238 7.47 -34.49 -28.27
N PHE A 239 7.82 -33.28 -28.74
CA PHE A 239 9.13 -33.03 -29.33
C PHE A 239 10.25 -33.32 -28.34
N ASN A 240 10.13 -32.82 -27.10
CA ASN A 240 11.15 -33.05 -26.06
C ASN A 240 11.27 -34.54 -25.68
N ALA A 241 10.17 -35.29 -25.68
CA ALA A 241 10.19 -36.72 -25.45
C ALA A 241 10.99 -37.47 -26.53
N VAL A 242 10.82 -37.09 -27.80
CA VAL A 242 11.56 -37.70 -28.93
C VAL A 242 13.03 -37.29 -28.91
N GLU A 243 13.33 -36.00 -28.77
CA GLU A 243 14.69 -35.46 -28.74
C GLU A 243 15.53 -36.11 -27.62
N ARG A 244 14.93 -36.37 -26.46
CA ARG A 244 15.60 -36.98 -25.29
C ARG A 244 15.52 -38.51 -25.24
N LYS A 245 14.95 -39.17 -26.27
CA LYS A 245 14.77 -40.63 -26.32
C LYS A 245 14.07 -41.18 -25.07
N HIS A 246 13.02 -40.50 -24.63
CA HIS A 246 12.23 -40.88 -23.48
C HIS A 246 11.54 -42.24 -23.69
N LYS A 247 11.11 -42.92 -22.61
CA LYS A 247 10.40 -44.23 -22.68
C LYS A 247 9.15 -44.20 -23.56
N LEU A 248 8.50 -43.04 -23.65
CA LEU A 248 7.29 -42.81 -24.44
C LEU A 248 7.58 -42.07 -25.77
N ALA A 249 8.85 -42.05 -26.22
CA ALA A 249 9.25 -41.35 -27.44
C ALA A 249 8.58 -41.93 -28.69
N GLU A 250 8.46 -43.25 -28.82
CA GLU A 250 7.81 -43.88 -29.98
C GLU A 250 6.34 -43.47 -30.07
N LYS A 251 5.59 -43.60 -28.97
CA LYS A 251 4.18 -43.16 -28.92
C LYS A 251 4.03 -41.67 -29.23
N SER A 252 4.96 -40.84 -28.74
CA SER A 252 4.96 -39.39 -29.02
C SER A 252 5.26 -39.11 -30.49
N ARG A 253 6.18 -39.86 -31.09
CA ARG A 253 6.50 -39.77 -32.52
C ARG A 253 5.30 -40.13 -33.38
N ASP A 254 4.58 -41.21 -33.06
CA ASP A 254 3.39 -41.61 -33.81
C ASP A 254 2.31 -40.51 -33.79
N VAL A 255 2.10 -39.88 -32.63
CA VAL A 255 1.18 -38.74 -32.49
C VAL A 255 1.64 -37.57 -33.35
N LEU A 256 2.92 -37.19 -33.31
CA LEU A 256 3.45 -36.09 -34.13
C LEU A 256 3.31 -36.39 -35.64
N MET A 257 3.58 -37.62 -36.07
CA MET A 257 3.46 -38.01 -37.49
C MET A 257 2.00 -37.93 -37.97
N ASN A 258 1.04 -38.37 -37.15
CA ASN A 258 -0.39 -38.26 -37.46
C ASN A 258 -0.87 -36.80 -37.46
N LEU A 259 -0.33 -35.95 -36.58
CA LEU A 259 -0.69 -34.54 -36.52
C LEU A 259 -0.14 -33.72 -37.68
N ALA A 260 0.99 -34.14 -38.26
CA ALA A 260 1.62 -33.44 -39.39
C ALA A 260 0.84 -33.57 -40.70
N GLN A 261 0.16 -34.70 -40.91
CA GLN A 261 -0.54 -35.04 -42.17
C GLN A 261 -1.38 -33.90 -42.79
N PRO A 262 -2.28 -33.21 -42.05
CA PRO A 262 -3.10 -32.14 -42.62
C PRO A 262 -2.30 -30.91 -43.06
N TYR A 263 -1.11 -30.67 -42.49
CA TYR A 263 -0.32 -29.46 -42.75
C TYR A 263 0.72 -29.66 -43.88
N LEU A 264 0.91 -30.88 -44.39
CA LEU A 264 1.98 -31.18 -45.37
C LEU A 264 1.85 -30.43 -46.69
N LEU A 265 0.64 -30.05 -47.08
CA LEU A 265 0.33 -29.38 -48.36
C LEU A 265 0.29 -27.85 -48.23
N ASP A 266 0.33 -27.33 -47.01
CA ASP A 266 0.22 -25.90 -46.76
C ASP A 266 1.58 -25.21 -46.92
N LYS A 267 1.59 -24.06 -47.58
CA LYS A 267 2.82 -23.31 -47.90
C LYS A 267 3.07 -22.15 -46.94
N ASP A 268 2.03 -21.67 -46.25
CA ASP A 268 2.08 -20.51 -45.37
C ASP A 268 2.09 -20.93 -43.89
N LEU A 269 3.00 -21.84 -43.54
CA LEU A 269 3.13 -22.36 -42.16
C LEU A 269 4.08 -21.50 -41.31
N GLU A 270 3.62 -21.12 -40.11
CA GLU A 270 4.42 -20.39 -39.12
C GLU A 270 4.45 -21.11 -37.76
N GLY A 271 5.46 -20.79 -36.93
CA GLY A 271 5.57 -21.31 -35.56
C GLY A 271 5.68 -22.84 -35.45
N TRP A 272 4.79 -23.44 -34.65
CA TRP A 272 4.86 -24.88 -34.31
C TRP A 272 4.43 -25.79 -35.46
N GLU A 273 3.55 -25.32 -36.36
CA GLU A 273 3.06 -26.10 -37.51
C GLU A 273 4.20 -26.35 -38.50
N ARG A 274 5.03 -25.32 -38.72
CA ARG A 274 6.26 -25.45 -39.51
C ARG A 274 7.23 -26.46 -38.90
N ARG A 275 7.48 -26.37 -37.58
CA ARG A 275 8.36 -27.32 -36.87
C ARG A 275 7.84 -28.77 -36.95
N LEU A 276 6.53 -28.97 -36.94
CA LEU A 276 5.88 -30.27 -37.09
C LEU A 276 6.10 -30.86 -38.49
N VAL A 277 5.94 -30.07 -39.54
CA VAL A 277 6.19 -30.50 -40.92
C VAL A 277 7.67 -30.75 -41.17
N ASP A 278 8.56 -29.89 -40.65
CA ASP A 278 10.01 -30.08 -40.74
C ASP A 278 10.46 -31.38 -40.04
N PHE A 279 9.90 -31.66 -38.86
CA PHE A 279 10.12 -32.92 -38.16
C PHE A 279 9.62 -34.12 -38.97
N TYR A 280 8.43 -34.04 -39.57
CA TYR A 280 7.88 -35.10 -40.42
C TYR A 280 8.77 -35.38 -41.63
N ARG A 281 9.21 -34.33 -42.34
CA ARG A 281 10.09 -34.44 -43.52
C ARG A 281 11.44 -35.08 -43.14
N ALA A 282 12.03 -34.64 -42.03
CA ALA A 282 13.27 -35.22 -41.51
C ALA A 282 13.09 -36.70 -41.12
N ALA A 283 11.96 -37.05 -40.49
CA ALA A 283 11.65 -38.42 -40.08
C ALA A 283 11.32 -39.35 -41.26
N ALA A 284 10.75 -38.82 -42.35
CA ALA A 284 10.40 -39.55 -43.57
C ALA A 284 11.57 -39.67 -44.57
N GLY A 285 12.71 -39.03 -44.30
CA GLY A 285 13.88 -39.04 -45.18
C GLY A 285 13.68 -38.27 -46.48
N VAL A 286 12.67 -37.40 -46.56
CA VAL A 286 12.37 -36.59 -47.74
C VAL A 286 13.16 -35.29 -47.64
N SER A 287 14.28 -35.22 -48.35
CA SER A 287 15.07 -33.99 -48.52
C SER A 287 14.65 -33.27 -49.80
N GLU A 288 14.42 -31.95 -49.72
CA GLU A 288 14.48 -31.07 -50.90
C GLU A 288 15.93 -30.57 -51.09
N PRO A 289 16.34 -30.23 -52.32
CA PRO A 289 17.74 -30.00 -52.64
C PRO A 289 18.26 -28.69 -52.03
N ALA A 290 19.38 -28.84 -51.34
CA ALA A 290 20.41 -27.86 -50.99
C ALA A 290 20.06 -26.35 -51.07
N ALA A 291 19.90 -25.74 -49.89
CA ALA A 291 20.50 -24.44 -49.62
C ALA A 291 21.45 -24.58 -48.41
N ALA A 292 22.71 -24.21 -48.63
CA ALA A 292 23.88 -24.50 -47.79
C ALA A 292 23.84 -23.84 -46.38
N PRO A 293 24.68 -24.33 -45.42
CA PRO A 293 24.53 -24.07 -44.00
C PRO A 293 25.20 -22.76 -43.57
N LYS A 294 24.58 -22.02 -42.64
CA LYS A 294 25.28 -21.03 -41.83
C LYS A 294 25.39 -21.52 -40.38
N LYS A 295 26.63 -21.88 -40.07
CA LYS A 295 27.31 -22.06 -38.77
C LYS A 295 26.49 -21.79 -37.51
N SER A 296 26.52 -22.80 -36.65
CA SER A 296 26.43 -22.77 -35.19
C SER A 296 26.54 -21.38 -34.55
N ASN A 297 25.50 -20.99 -33.82
CA ASN A 297 25.66 -20.31 -32.55
C ASN A 297 24.48 -20.70 -31.65
N ALA A 298 24.80 -21.28 -30.50
CA ALA A 298 23.86 -21.46 -29.41
C ALA A 298 23.32 -20.09 -29.01
N LYS A 299 22.08 -19.76 -29.40
CA LYS A 299 21.34 -18.58 -28.95
C LYS A 299 19.85 -18.76 -29.26
N GLY A 300 19.06 -18.90 -28.18
CA GLY A 300 17.67 -18.43 -28.09
C GLY A 300 16.53 -19.36 -28.56
N LEU A 301 16.05 -20.26 -27.68
CA LEU A 301 14.68 -20.80 -27.77
C LEU A 301 13.61 -19.72 -27.51
N ALA A 302 14.02 -18.59 -26.90
CA ALA A 302 13.19 -17.43 -26.61
C ALA A 302 12.76 -16.63 -27.86
N ASP A 303 13.43 -16.79 -29.00
CA ASP A 303 13.12 -16.07 -30.24
C ASP A 303 12.08 -16.81 -31.13
N LEU A 304 11.62 -18.00 -30.72
CA LEU A 304 10.76 -18.88 -31.53
C LEU A 304 9.25 -18.75 -31.24
N PHE A 305 8.85 -17.89 -30.30
CA PHE A 305 7.44 -17.56 -30.00
C PHE A 305 7.21 -16.03 -29.90
N PRO A 306 7.31 -15.25 -31.00
CA PRO A 306 7.22 -13.80 -30.93
C PRO A 306 5.78 -13.25 -30.91
N GLU A 307 4.75 -14.09 -31.01
CA GLU A 307 3.36 -13.62 -30.96
C GLU A 307 2.94 -13.27 -29.53
N ILE A 308 3.26 -12.04 -29.10
CA ILE A 308 2.42 -11.08 -28.36
C ILE A 308 3.09 -9.67 -28.36
N ILE A 309 3.88 -9.32 -29.39
CA ILE A 309 4.33 -7.93 -29.58
C ILE A 309 3.87 -7.42 -30.95
N SER A 310 2.93 -6.46 -30.92
CA SER A 310 2.35 -5.68 -32.04
C SER A 310 0.95 -6.09 -32.54
N ARG A 311 -0.08 -5.81 -31.73
CA ARG A 311 -1.40 -5.43 -32.27
C ARG A 311 -2.14 -4.42 -31.39
N LYS A 312 -1.50 -3.29 -31.06
CA LYS A 312 -2.18 -2.07 -30.59
C LYS A 312 -1.46 -0.80 -31.04
N LYS A 313 -1.42 -0.53 -32.35
CA LYS A 313 -1.47 0.84 -32.88
C LYS A 313 -2.18 0.84 -34.24
N GLY A 314 -3.22 1.65 -34.37
CA GLY A 314 -3.64 2.18 -35.67
C GLY A 314 -4.93 1.62 -36.29
N LYS A 315 -6.10 1.89 -35.69
CA LYS A 315 -7.23 2.42 -36.47
C LYS A 315 -7.83 3.61 -35.72
N SER A 316 -7.26 4.77 -36.03
CA SER A 316 -7.93 6.07 -35.86
C SER A 316 -9.19 6.03 -36.71
N PHE A 317 -10.36 5.92 -36.07
CA PHE A 317 -11.62 6.23 -36.73
C PHE A 317 -11.86 7.73 -36.57
N LYS A 318 -11.41 8.46 -37.59
CA LYS A 318 -11.77 9.86 -37.83
C LYS A 318 -13.29 9.90 -38.08
N LYS A 319 -14.04 10.52 -37.17
CA LYS A 319 -15.43 10.93 -37.44
C LYS A 319 -15.48 12.44 -37.29
N GLU A 320 -15.44 13.12 -38.43
CA GLU A 320 -15.87 14.51 -38.53
C GLU A 320 -17.39 14.59 -38.72
N PRO A 321 -18.00 15.74 -38.39
CA PRO A 321 -19.39 15.85 -37.97
C PRO A 321 -20.31 16.08 -39.18
N GLY A 322 -21.45 15.40 -39.18
CA GLY A 322 -22.49 15.56 -40.18
C GLY A 322 -23.86 15.44 -39.54
N GLU A 323 -24.53 16.58 -39.49
CA GLU A 323 -25.93 16.79 -39.13
C GLU A 323 -26.87 15.77 -39.82
N LEU A 324 -27.86 15.24 -39.10
CA LEU A 324 -29.29 15.52 -39.31
C LEU A 324 -30.18 14.55 -38.49
N GLN A 325 -31.39 15.05 -38.19
CA GLN A 325 -32.51 14.45 -37.45
C GLN A 325 -32.37 14.59 -35.93
N LYS A 326 -32.79 15.68 -35.28
CA LYS A 326 -34.08 16.42 -35.32
C LYS A 326 -35.30 15.51 -35.11
N LYS A 327 -35.96 15.77 -33.97
CA LYS A 327 -37.27 15.33 -33.47
C LYS A 327 -37.30 14.01 -32.69
N GLN A 328 -37.12 14.13 -31.37
CA GLN A 328 -38.18 13.87 -30.38
C GLN A 328 -37.70 14.37 -29.01
N GLY A 329 -37.95 15.66 -28.74
CA GLY A 329 -37.79 16.23 -27.42
C GLY A 329 -38.96 15.74 -26.55
N LEU A 330 -38.67 14.83 -25.62
CA LEU A 330 -39.59 14.47 -24.56
C LEU A 330 -39.49 15.57 -23.48
N GLU A 331 -40.50 16.41 -23.43
CA GLU A 331 -40.61 17.51 -22.46
C GLU A 331 -40.81 16.97 -21.04
N TRP A 332 -39.76 17.05 -20.21
CA TRP A 332 -39.83 16.79 -18.77
C TRP A 332 -39.98 18.08 -17.94
N ARG A 333 -40.26 19.22 -18.59
CA ARG A 333 -40.21 20.56 -17.99
C ARG A 333 -41.50 21.03 -17.30
N ALA A 334 -42.52 20.18 -17.19
CA ALA A 334 -43.79 20.59 -16.58
C ALA A 334 -44.13 19.71 -15.37
N TRP A 335 -43.38 19.83 -14.27
CA TRP A 335 -43.88 19.55 -12.91
C TRP A 335 -42.88 19.89 -11.78
N LEU A 336 -42.42 21.15 -11.71
CA LEU A 336 -41.90 21.72 -10.47
C LEU A 336 -42.33 23.20 -10.44
N PRO A 337 -43.02 23.71 -9.41
CA PRO A 337 -43.32 25.13 -9.32
C PRO A 337 -42.00 25.91 -9.28
N ASP A 338 -41.90 26.99 -10.07
CA ASP A 338 -40.68 27.81 -10.30
C ASP A 338 -39.93 28.23 -9.02
N THR A 339 -40.60 28.18 -7.87
CA THR A 339 -40.02 28.48 -6.55
C THR A 339 -39.02 27.42 -6.08
N THR A 340 -39.22 26.13 -6.34
CA THR A 340 -38.31 25.07 -5.83
C THR A 340 -36.99 25.02 -6.59
N PHE A 341 -36.99 25.27 -7.90
CA PHE A 341 -35.76 25.43 -8.67
C PHE A 341 -34.99 26.67 -8.20
N LEU A 342 -35.69 27.77 -7.92
CA LEU A 342 -35.09 28.98 -7.36
C LEU A 342 -34.43 28.72 -6.00
N TYR A 343 -35.08 27.99 -5.07
CA TYR A 343 -34.51 27.65 -3.76
C TYR A 343 -33.32 26.69 -3.85
N ILE A 344 -33.32 25.74 -4.79
CA ILE A 344 -32.20 24.82 -4.99
C ILE A 344 -31.01 25.57 -5.59
N THR A 345 -31.23 26.42 -6.60
CA THR A 345 -30.17 27.26 -7.17
C THR A 345 -29.66 28.30 -6.18
N ALA A 346 -30.54 28.90 -5.37
CA ALA A 346 -30.17 29.84 -4.31
C ALA A 346 -29.42 29.14 -3.18
N GLY A 347 -29.76 27.90 -2.82
CA GLY A 347 -29.04 27.11 -1.83
C GLY A 347 -27.63 26.71 -2.30
N VAL A 348 -27.49 26.31 -3.57
CA VAL A 348 -26.18 26.04 -4.18
C VAL A 348 -25.35 27.32 -4.30
N LEU A 349 -25.96 28.45 -4.67
CA LEU A 349 -25.31 29.76 -4.68
C LEU A 349 -24.94 30.26 -3.28
N LEU A 350 -25.76 30.02 -2.25
CA LEU A 350 -25.47 30.41 -0.87
C LEU A 350 -24.29 29.59 -0.33
N VAL A 351 -24.23 28.29 -0.62
CA VAL A 351 -23.09 27.43 -0.24
C VAL A 351 -21.83 27.83 -1.03
N ALA A 352 -21.97 28.19 -2.31
CA ALA A 352 -20.86 28.70 -3.10
C ALA A 352 -20.37 30.08 -2.60
N VAL A 353 -21.27 30.98 -2.20
CA VAL A 353 -20.97 32.32 -1.67
C VAL A 353 -20.40 32.24 -0.26
N LEU A 354 -20.93 31.40 0.64
CA LEU A 354 -20.36 31.16 1.97
C LEU A 354 -19.02 30.44 1.88
N GLY A 355 -18.89 29.47 0.96
CA GLY A 355 -17.61 28.83 0.64
C GLY A 355 -16.59 29.81 0.07
N TYR A 356 -17.03 30.73 -0.79
CA TYR A 356 -16.19 31.78 -1.37
C TYR A 356 -15.82 32.86 -0.35
N GLN A 357 -16.72 33.26 0.54
CA GLN A 357 -16.43 34.20 1.64
C GLN A 357 -15.49 33.57 2.67
N SER A 358 -15.65 32.27 2.97
CA SER A 358 -14.73 31.56 3.85
C SER A 358 -13.35 31.34 3.19
N TYR A 359 -13.29 31.15 1.86
CA TYR A 359 -12.05 31.12 1.08
C TYR A 359 -11.37 32.50 1.02
N LYS A 360 -12.15 33.56 0.79
CA LYS A 360 -11.68 34.95 0.78
C LYS A 360 -11.16 35.37 2.16
N SER A 361 -11.84 35.00 3.24
CA SER A 361 -11.37 35.22 4.63
C SER A 361 -10.11 34.42 4.99
N TYR A 362 -9.81 33.33 4.27
CA TYR A 362 -8.57 32.56 4.43
C TYR A 362 -7.41 33.16 3.61
N LYS A 363 -7.72 33.80 2.47
CA LYS A 363 -6.75 34.45 1.58
C LYS A 363 -6.43 35.90 1.97
N GLU A 364 -7.37 36.59 2.64
CA GLU A 364 -7.25 38.01 3.03
C GLU A 364 -6.90 38.21 4.51
N LYS A 365 -6.53 37.17 5.25
CA LYS A 365 -5.86 37.38 6.55
C LYS A 365 -4.42 37.85 6.25
N PRO A 366 -4.06 39.13 6.49
CA PRO A 366 -2.68 39.53 6.35
C PRO A 366 -1.89 38.80 7.45
N SER A 367 -0.82 38.14 7.06
CA SER A 367 0.22 37.68 7.97
C SER A 367 0.60 38.83 8.88
N ARG A 368 0.32 38.70 10.18
CA ARG A 368 0.79 39.61 11.24
C ARG A 368 2.29 39.37 11.47
N LEU A 369 3.08 39.50 10.40
CA LEU A 369 4.54 39.42 10.35
C LEU A 369 5.17 40.47 9.41
N GLU A 370 4.43 41.49 8.99
CA GLU A 370 5.00 42.64 8.28
C GLU A 370 4.69 43.94 9.02
N GLN A 371 5.44 44.18 10.10
CA GLN A 371 5.90 45.50 10.50
C GLN A 371 7.02 45.34 11.55
N VAL A 372 8.23 45.10 11.05
CA VAL A 372 9.47 45.61 11.64
C VAL A 372 10.29 46.15 10.47
N GLN A 373 10.59 47.46 10.52
CA GLN A 373 11.35 48.21 9.52
C GLN A 373 12.77 47.65 9.34
N GLU A 374 13.24 47.70 8.08
CA GLU A 374 14.61 47.47 7.66
C GLU A 374 15.54 48.66 8.00
N THR A 375 16.70 48.39 8.60
CA THR A 375 18.02 48.96 8.19
C THR A 375 19.13 47.98 8.67
N PRO A 376 20.35 47.99 8.09
CA PRO A 376 20.80 47.05 7.06
C PRO A 376 21.86 46.04 7.54
N ALA A 377 22.19 45.10 6.64
CA ALA A 377 23.08 43.93 6.75
C ALA A 377 24.51 44.18 7.30
N PRO A 378 25.21 43.11 7.75
CA PRO A 378 26.03 42.30 6.82
C PRO A 378 25.77 40.78 6.98
N ALA A 379 25.57 40.06 5.89
CA ALA A 379 26.59 39.30 5.14
C ALA A 379 27.09 38.03 5.86
N GLN A 380 26.73 36.90 5.24
CA GLN A 380 27.25 35.52 5.33
C GLN A 380 28.41 35.23 6.30
N THR A 381 28.20 34.27 7.21
CA THR A 381 29.20 33.23 7.50
C THR A 381 28.50 31.91 7.85
N GLU A 382 28.87 30.89 7.09
CA GLU A 382 28.74 29.48 7.43
C GLU A 382 29.72 29.15 8.57
N THR A 383 29.20 29.00 9.79
CA THR A 383 29.94 28.46 10.95
C THR A 383 28.87 27.75 11.79
N GLU A 384 28.91 26.42 11.85
CA GLU A 384 29.52 25.68 12.97
C GLU A 384 28.75 25.88 14.28
N ILE A 385 28.43 24.76 14.91
CA ILE A 385 27.61 24.65 16.11
C ILE A 385 28.15 25.59 17.20
N GLU A 386 27.47 26.71 17.45
CA GLU A 386 27.65 27.45 18.69
C GLU A 386 26.31 27.71 19.36
N SER A 387 26.08 26.85 20.36
CA SER A 387 25.31 27.09 21.56
C SER A 387 25.23 28.56 21.94
N LYS A 388 24.02 29.05 22.23
CA LYS A 388 23.86 30.18 23.16
C LYS A 388 24.35 29.70 24.55
N PRO A 389 25.48 30.20 25.07
CA PRO A 389 26.04 29.79 26.35
C PRO A 389 25.50 30.72 27.43
N ALA A 390 24.43 30.31 28.12
CA ALA A 390 23.98 30.96 29.36
C ALA A 390 23.17 30.07 30.32
N GLU A 391 22.64 28.91 29.89
CA GLU A 391 21.85 28.01 30.77
C GLU A 391 22.50 26.63 31.04
N SER A 392 23.64 26.31 30.42
CA SER A 392 24.22 24.95 30.41
C SER A 392 24.99 24.54 31.68
N ARG A 393 24.85 25.23 32.82
CA ARG A 393 25.46 24.82 34.10
C ARG A 393 24.48 24.16 35.08
N LYS A 394 23.17 24.17 34.80
CA LYS A 394 22.15 23.71 35.74
C LYS A 394 21.72 22.25 35.54
N TYR A 395 21.98 21.67 34.36
CA TYR A 395 21.46 20.36 33.98
C TYR A 395 22.55 19.40 33.54
N VAL A 396 22.51 18.17 34.05
CA VAL A 396 23.37 17.07 33.60
C VAL A 396 22.53 16.02 32.86
N PRO A 397 23.07 15.34 31.84
CA PRO A 397 22.39 14.22 31.20
C PRO A 397 22.14 13.09 32.21
N PHE A 398 20.95 12.49 32.17
CA PHE A 398 20.56 11.36 32.99
C PHE A 398 20.36 10.12 32.11
N GLN A 399 21.09 9.06 32.42
CA GLN A 399 21.07 7.78 31.72
C GLN A 399 20.78 6.65 32.69
N SER A 400 20.02 5.66 32.24
CA SER A 400 19.63 4.48 33.00
C SER A 400 19.67 3.24 32.11
N THR A 401 19.99 2.10 32.71
CA THR A 401 19.91 0.78 32.06
C THR A 401 18.53 0.15 32.22
N LEU A 402 17.64 0.74 33.03
CA LEU A 402 16.32 0.17 33.32
C LEU A 402 15.27 0.63 32.28
N PRO A 403 14.39 -0.28 31.81
CA PRO A 403 13.54 -0.05 30.65
C PRO A 403 12.32 0.84 30.89
N PHE A 404 11.84 1.03 32.13
CA PHE A 404 10.58 1.73 32.41
C PHE A 404 10.76 2.97 33.30
N THR A 405 9.85 3.94 33.16
CA THR A 405 9.81 5.18 33.92
C THR A 405 8.37 5.73 33.98
N ILE A 406 8.10 6.63 34.91
CA ILE A 406 6.77 7.22 35.09
C ILE A 406 6.80 8.65 34.56
N GLN A 407 5.92 8.99 33.62
CA GLN A 407 5.71 10.35 33.16
C GLN A 407 4.59 11.00 33.96
N VAL A 408 4.95 12.03 34.73
CA VAL A 408 4.05 12.75 35.64
C VAL A 408 3.30 13.87 34.93
N GLY A 409 3.90 14.46 33.88
CA GLY A 409 3.24 15.52 33.12
C GLY A 409 4.07 16.07 31.97
N ALA A 410 3.46 16.96 31.18
CA ALA A 410 4.11 17.70 30.11
C ALA A 410 3.76 19.19 30.22
N TYR A 411 4.78 20.04 30.31
CA TYR A 411 4.63 21.47 30.54
C TYR A 411 5.12 22.28 29.34
N ASN A 412 4.46 23.39 29.05
CA ASN A 412 4.80 24.27 27.92
C ASN A 412 5.83 25.36 28.29
N SER A 413 6.35 25.33 29.51
CA SER A 413 7.37 26.24 30.03
C SER A 413 8.38 25.45 30.86
N MET A 414 9.66 25.78 30.69
CA MET A 414 10.77 25.17 31.44
C MET A 414 10.65 25.47 32.94
N GLU A 415 10.29 26.70 33.30
CA GLU A 415 10.11 27.13 34.70
C GLU A 415 9.03 26.32 35.44
N LYS A 416 7.93 25.99 34.75
CA LYS A 416 6.88 25.12 35.30
C LYS A 416 7.35 23.68 35.47
N ALA A 417 8.15 23.18 34.54
CA ALA A 417 8.74 21.85 34.65
C ALA A 417 9.71 21.80 35.84
N GLU A 418 10.54 22.83 36.04
CA GLU A 418 11.45 22.94 37.17
C GLU A 418 10.74 22.98 38.53
N ASP A 419 9.69 23.79 38.67
CA ASP A 419 8.90 23.87 39.91
C ASP A 419 8.35 22.49 40.30
N ILE A 420 7.77 21.78 39.34
CA ILE A 420 7.24 20.42 39.53
C ILE A 420 8.37 19.42 39.85
N MET A 421 9.49 19.50 39.14
CA MET A 421 10.65 18.64 39.43
C MET A 421 11.18 18.86 40.86
N SER A 422 11.23 20.11 41.33
CA SER A 422 11.69 20.43 42.68
C SER A 422 10.75 19.89 43.76
N LYS A 423 9.43 19.93 43.50
CA LYS A 423 8.40 19.36 44.38
C LYS A 423 8.49 17.84 44.44
N LEU A 424 8.67 17.19 43.29
CA LEU A 424 8.82 15.73 43.22
C LEU A 424 10.09 15.27 43.93
N ARG A 425 11.23 15.92 43.70
CA ARG A 425 12.49 15.58 44.40
C ARG A 425 12.41 15.67 45.92
N LYS A 426 11.67 16.65 46.46
CA LYS A 426 11.48 16.78 47.91
C LYS A 426 10.57 15.70 48.48
N GLY A 427 9.73 15.07 47.65
CA GLY A 427 8.72 14.09 48.07
C GLY A 427 9.05 12.63 47.73
N CYS A 428 10.03 12.37 46.85
CA CYS A 428 10.40 11.01 46.45
C CYS A 428 11.92 10.80 46.35
N ASN A 429 12.40 9.64 46.81
CA ASN A 429 13.80 9.19 46.69
C ASN A 429 14.10 8.56 45.31
N ALA A 430 13.53 9.10 44.24
CA ALA A 430 13.73 8.61 42.88
C ALA A 430 14.29 9.72 41.99
N ALA A 431 15.03 9.33 40.94
CA ALA A 431 15.57 10.27 39.98
C ALA A 431 14.43 11.00 39.25
N VAL A 432 14.44 12.34 39.31
CA VAL A 432 13.46 13.19 38.61
C VAL A 432 14.18 13.97 37.52
N TYR A 433 13.78 13.73 36.26
CA TYR A 433 14.41 14.30 35.08
C TYR A 433 13.36 14.77 34.07
N TRP A 434 13.77 15.56 33.07
CA TRP A 434 12.89 16.04 32.02
C TRP A 434 13.45 15.77 30.62
N LEU A 435 12.57 15.73 29.61
CA LEU A 435 12.97 15.68 28.20
C LEU A 435 12.18 16.68 27.34
N PRO A 436 12.82 17.30 26.33
CA PRO A 436 12.12 18.15 25.37
C PRO A 436 11.35 17.30 24.35
N ALA A 437 10.12 17.70 24.05
CA ALA A 437 9.26 17.08 23.04
C ALA A 437 8.57 18.16 22.20
N ARG A 438 8.67 18.07 20.86
CA ARG A 438 7.99 19.00 19.96
C ARG A 438 6.60 18.47 19.62
N ILE A 439 5.55 19.18 20.05
CA ILE A 439 4.14 18.82 19.82
C ILE A 439 3.43 20.03 19.23
N GLY A 440 2.91 19.91 18.00
CA GLY A 440 2.18 21.00 17.33
C GLY A 440 3.03 22.24 17.08
N GLY A 441 4.31 22.07 16.75
CA GLY A 441 5.25 23.16 16.50
C GLY A 441 5.81 23.88 17.74
N LYS A 442 5.32 23.55 18.94
CA LYS A 442 5.79 24.11 20.23
C LYS A 442 6.62 23.08 21.01
N VAL A 443 7.58 23.55 21.81
CA VAL A 443 8.40 22.70 22.70
C VAL A 443 7.65 22.48 24.01
N TRP A 444 7.59 21.22 24.43
CA TRP A 444 7.05 20.77 25.71
C TRP A 444 8.13 20.05 26.51
N TYR A 445 8.11 20.25 27.82
CA TYR A 445 9.03 19.67 28.78
C TYR A 445 8.29 18.56 29.53
N ARG A 446 8.61 17.30 29.23
CA ARG A 446 7.99 16.15 29.89
C ARG A 446 8.77 15.82 31.13
N VAL A 447 8.12 15.81 32.29
CA VAL A 447 8.73 15.47 33.57
C VAL A 447 8.51 14.00 33.88
N ARG A 448 9.59 13.30 34.21
CA ARG A 448 9.61 11.87 34.50
C ARG A 448 10.27 11.58 35.83
N VAL A 449 9.84 10.47 36.44
CA VAL A 449 10.26 10.03 37.76
C VAL A 449 10.60 8.55 37.73
N GLY A 450 11.76 8.24 38.29
CA GLY A 450 12.23 6.88 38.55
C GLY A 450 12.62 6.11 37.29
N GLU A 451 13.20 4.96 37.56
CA GLU A 451 13.70 3.99 36.61
C GLU A 451 13.38 2.61 37.17
N PHE A 452 12.73 1.76 36.37
CA PHE A 452 12.12 0.53 36.86
C PHE A 452 12.42 -0.64 35.92
N PRO A 453 12.71 -1.83 36.48
CA PRO A 453 12.98 -3.04 35.71
C PRO A 453 11.73 -3.57 34.99
N ASP A 454 10.54 -3.35 35.55
CA ASP A 454 9.28 -3.89 35.07
C ASP A 454 8.12 -2.87 35.22
N GLN A 455 7.00 -3.13 34.56
CA GLN A 455 5.84 -2.23 34.61
C GLN A 455 5.08 -2.30 35.94
N GLU A 456 5.16 -3.41 36.68
CA GLU A 456 4.45 -3.57 37.94
C GLU A 456 5.14 -2.77 39.05
N SER A 457 6.47 -2.80 39.14
CA SER A 457 7.25 -1.96 40.06
C SER A 457 7.03 -0.47 39.78
N ALA A 458 7.02 -0.06 38.51
CA ALA A 458 6.69 1.31 38.12
C ALA A 458 5.25 1.70 38.51
N ARG A 459 4.28 0.77 38.39
CA ARG A 459 2.88 1.03 38.77
C ARG A 459 2.72 1.14 40.28
N LEU A 460 3.38 0.27 41.05
CA LEU A 460 3.37 0.33 42.52
C LEU A 460 3.96 1.65 43.02
N PHE A 461 5.07 2.09 42.42
CA PHE A 461 5.68 3.38 42.76
C PHE A 461 4.80 4.56 42.34
N ALA A 462 4.15 4.51 41.18
CA ALA A 462 3.21 5.56 40.77
C ALA A 462 2.01 5.68 41.73
N LYS A 463 1.52 4.56 42.25
CA LYS A 463 0.48 4.53 43.28
C LYS A 463 0.96 5.13 44.60
N GLU A 464 2.19 4.87 45.00
CA GLU A 464 2.81 5.51 46.17
C GLU A 464 2.91 7.05 46.01
N LEU A 465 3.24 7.53 44.80
CA LEU A 465 3.27 8.97 44.50
C LEU A 465 1.88 9.61 44.52
N GLU A 466 0.85 8.87 44.11
CA GLU A 466 -0.55 9.28 44.18
C GLU A 466 -1.02 9.36 45.65
N ASP A 467 -0.72 8.32 46.45
CA ASP A 467 -1.07 8.26 47.87
C ASP A 467 -0.40 9.37 48.69
N LYS A 468 0.80 9.81 48.28
CA LYS A 468 1.51 10.96 48.86
C LYS A 468 1.01 12.32 48.36
N GLY A 469 0.07 12.36 47.42
CA GLY A 469 -0.48 13.59 46.84
C GLY A 469 0.53 14.38 45.98
N LEU A 470 1.62 13.74 45.54
CA LEU A 470 2.66 14.38 44.73
C LEU A 470 2.32 14.35 43.23
N VAL A 471 1.49 13.40 42.82
CA VAL A 471 1.05 13.20 41.44
C VAL A 471 -0.46 12.96 41.41
N GLY A 472 -1.16 13.52 40.42
CA GLY A 472 -2.59 13.26 40.21
C GLY A 472 -2.85 11.91 39.52
N LYS A 473 -4.12 11.58 39.27
CA LYS A 473 -4.53 10.33 38.58
C LYS A 473 -4.06 10.20 37.12
N ASP A 474 -3.48 11.25 36.56
CA ASP A 474 -3.13 11.38 35.14
C ASP A 474 -1.65 11.06 34.83
N TYR A 475 -1.04 10.11 35.54
CA TYR A 475 0.32 9.65 35.23
C TYR A 475 0.33 8.59 34.12
N TYR A 476 1.45 8.50 33.41
CA TYR A 476 1.64 7.54 32.31
C TYR A 476 2.89 6.68 32.54
N LEU A 477 2.72 5.36 32.43
CA LEU A 477 3.85 4.42 32.37
C LEU A 477 4.44 4.46 30.95
N THR A 478 5.74 4.68 30.84
CA THR A 478 6.44 4.76 29.55
C THR A 478 7.80 4.09 29.63
N ASN A 479 8.39 3.80 28.47
CA ASN A 479 9.77 3.35 28.41
C ASN A 479 10.72 4.50 28.78
N PHE A 480 11.82 4.14 29.44
CA PHE A 480 12.90 5.06 29.76
C PHE A 480 13.45 5.72 28.49
N GLN A 481 13.75 7.01 28.59
CA GLN A 481 14.48 7.75 27.56
C GLN A 481 15.41 8.72 28.27
N GLU A 482 16.60 8.90 27.72
CA GLU A 482 17.59 9.84 28.23
C GLU A 482 16.99 11.25 28.30
N GLY A 483 17.31 11.95 29.38
CA GLY A 483 16.84 13.31 29.63
C GLY A 483 17.83 14.08 30.48
N PHE A 484 17.35 15.17 31.08
CA PHE A 484 18.17 16.10 31.84
C PHE A 484 17.69 16.17 33.28
N ILE A 485 18.64 16.06 34.20
CA ILE A 485 18.42 16.14 35.64
C ILE A 485 19.10 17.43 36.14
N LEU A 486 18.48 18.17 37.07
CA LEU A 486 19.15 19.29 37.74
C LEU A 486 20.40 18.77 38.43
N GLY A 487 21.58 19.28 38.05
CA GLY A 487 22.84 18.99 38.71
C GLY A 487 22.81 19.54 40.12
N GLU A 488 23.21 18.74 41.10
CA GLU A 488 23.34 19.23 42.48
C GLU A 488 24.42 20.32 42.49
N GLY A 489 23.99 21.55 42.80
CA GLY A 489 24.93 22.63 43.02
C GLY A 489 25.81 22.29 44.21
N GLY A 490 27.06 21.92 43.93
CA GLY A 490 28.18 21.92 44.85
C GLY A 490 27.98 21.12 46.14
N LYS A 491 28.28 19.81 46.06
CA LYS A 491 29.09 19.08 47.03
C LYS A 491 29.53 17.76 46.38
N GLU A 492 30.74 17.76 45.84
CA GLU A 492 31.56 16.53 45.77
C GLU A 492 32.12 16.25 47.18
N PRO A 493 32.66 15.06 47.43
CA PRO A 493 32.02 13.74 47.47
C PRO A 493 31.32 13.44 48.81
#